data_AF-A0A0S8ZPI1-F1
#
_entry.id   AF-A0A0S8ZPI1-F1
#
_cell.length_a   1.000
_cell.length_b   1.000
_cell.length_c   1.000
_cell.angle_alpha   90.00
_cell.angle_beta   90.00
_cell.angle_gamma   90.00
#
_symmetry.space_group_name_H-M   'P 1'
#
loop_
_entity.id
_entity.type
_entity.pdbx_description
1 polymer ?
#
loop_
_entity_poly.entity_id
_entity_poly.type
_entity_poly.pdbx_seq_one_letter_code
_entity_poly.pdbx_strand_id
1 'polypeptide(L)'
;MKHSNEQFNIKTFYVHPEFFGIHLDYSLGEEAPLFSPPRSGRLVCGVGYNSAERRRALGMPHYETTCRSYQRWKDMLRRCYKSEAITYAGCTVCPKWRDFQEFADWFVSQPYAYEKDMELDKDILDPLNTVYAPEFCSLVPRVINQIFRDTRSQRGRLPIGVTLSTRGEGFKSRLSMHGKQVYLGKFRNIIEAFEVYKAAHRMYCNELADTYEGRIDARVIQRLRTCTHHIHD
;
A
#
# COMPACT_ATOMS: atom_id res chain seq x y z
N MET A 1 -33.34 31.81 17.33
CA MET A 1 -32.47 31.54 16.16
C MET A 1 -31.30 32.50 16.16
N LYS A 2 -30.13 32.07 16.65
CA LYS A 2 -28.79 32.58 16.29
C LYS A 2 -27.80 31.46 16.63
N HIS A 3 -27.50 30.59 15.67
CA HIS A 3 -26.35 29.69 15.78
C HIS A 3 -25.13 30.45 15.25
N SER A 4 -24.21 30.77 16.17
CA SER A 4 -22.89 31.32 15.88
C SER A 4 -22.05 30.27 15.17
N ASN A 5 -21.59 30.61 13.96
CA ASN A 5 -20.70 29.79 13.17
C ASN A 5 -19.26 30.07 13.64
N GLU A 6 -18.72 29.26 14.55
CA GLU A 6 -17.32 29.33 14.93
C GLU A 6 -16.47 28.66 13.85
N GLN A 7 -15.74 29.46 13.08
CA GLN A 7 -14.69 28.96 12.18
C GLN A 7 -13.48 28.54 13.02
N PHE A 8 -13.28 27.23 13.15
CA PHE A 8 -12.05 26.68 13.71
C PHE A 8 -10.89 26.94 12.75
N ASN A 9 -10.00 27.85 13.13
CA ASN A 9 -8.78 28.15 12.39
C ASN A 9 -7.73 27.09 12.75
N ILE A 10 -7.72 25.98 12.01
CA ILE A 10 -6.76 24.89 12.21
C ILE A 10 -5.39 25.36 11.72
N LYS A 11 -4.45 25.58 12.66
CA LYS A 11 -3.03 25.77 12.35
C LYS A 11 -2.31 24.44 12.49
N THR A 12 -1.77 23.94 11.39
CA THR A 12 -0.85 22.79 11.39
C THR A 12 0.52 23.26 11.83
N PHE A 13 1.03 22.74 12.94
CA PHE A 13 2.41 22.94 13.38
C PHE A 13 3.22 21.68 13.04
N TYR A 14 4.28 21.85 12.24
CA TYR A 14 5.27 20.81 12.03
C TYR A 14 6.27 20.87 13.18
N VAL A 15 6.19 19.90 14.09
CA VAL A 15 7.19 19.73 15.15
C VAL A 15 8.25 18.80 14.60
N HIS A 16 9.43 19.34 14.30
CA HIS A 16 10.58 18.51 13.95
C HIS A 16 11.08 17.80 15.23
N PRO A 17 11.44 16.50 15.16
CA PRO A 17 11.96 15.79 16.32
C PRO A 17 13.33 16.38 16.70
N GLU A 18 13.41 17.02 17.87
CA GLU A 18 14.65 17.49 18.47
C GLU A 18 15.04 16.58 19.63
N PHE A 19 16.33 16.25 19.75
CA PHE A 19 16.88 15.52 20.90
C PHE A 19 18.06 16.31 21.48
N PHE A 20 17.92 16.81 22.72
CA PHE A 20 18.90 17.68 23.39
C PHE A 20 19.34 18.92 22.58
N GLY A 21 18.42 19.57 21.87
CA GLY A 21 18.72 20.77 21.06
C GLY A 21 19.52 20.47 19.79
N ILE A 22 19.68 19.18 19.44
CA ILE A 22 20.15 18.75 18.14
C ILE A 22 18.92 18.55 17.26
N HIS A 23 18.86 19.31 16.17
CA HIS A 23 17.88 19.11 15.12
C HIS A 23 18.20 17.78 14.43
N LEU A 24 17.28 16.82 14.53
CA LEU A 24 17.43 15.57 13.80
C LEU A 24 16.94 15.82 12.37
N ASP A 25 17.87 16.08 11.45
CA ASP A 25 17.62 16.23 10.00
C ASP A 25 17.25 14.89 9.35
N TYR A 26 16.27 14.17 9.89
CA TYR A 26 15.71 13.01 9.20
C TYR A 26 14.50 13.46 8.38
N SER A 27 14.57 13.23 7.07
CA SER A 27 13.35 13.25 6.25
C SER A 27 12.48 12.04 6.63
N LEU A 28 11.17 12.13 6.38
CA LEU A 28 10.27 10.99 6.53
C LEU A 28 10.83 9.77 5.77
N GLY A 29 10.92 8.62 6.44
CA GLY A 29 11.51 7.41 5.89
C GLY A 29 13.05 7.32 5.95
N GLU A 30 13.76 8.31 6.48
CA GLU A 30 15.22 8.26 6.71
C GLU A 30 15.59 7.95 8.17
N GLU A 31 14.59 7.74 9.02
CA GLU A 31 14.77 7.42 10.43
C GLU A 31 15.70 6.22 10.64
N ALA A 32 16.68 6.40 11.52
CA ALA A 32 17.58 5.33 11.91
C ALA A 32 16.84 4.30 12.80
N PRO A 33 17.12 2.99 12.63
CA PRO A 33 16.63 1.98 13.55
C PRO A 33 17.32 2.12 14.92
N LEU A 34 16.62 1.73 15.99
CA LEU A 34 17.16 1.77 17.36
C LEU A 34 18.48 1.00 17.49
N PHE A 35 18.59 -0.13 16.81
CA PHE A 35 19.82 -0.92 16.77
C PHE A 35 20.37 -0.96 15.36
N SER A 36 21.68 -0.77 15.22
CA SER A 36 22.36 -0.98 13.95
C SER A 36 22.42 -2.47 13.55
N PRO A 37 22.66 -2.78 12.25
CA PRO A 37 22.95 -4.13 11.82
C PRO A 37 24.10 -4.74 12.63
N PRO A 38 24.07 -6.05 12.93
CA PRO A 38 25.18 -6.69 13.63
C PRO A 38 26.46 -6.61 12.78
N ARG A 39 27.62 -6.42 13.44
CA ARG A 39 28.93 -6.33 12.76
C ARG A 39 29.32 -7.62 12.03
N SER A 40 28.79 -8.75 12.48
CA SER A 40 29.00 -10.08 11.90
C SER A 40 27.66 -10.82 11.80
N GLY A 41 27.60 -11.79 10.89
CA GLY A 41 26.40 -12.60 10.65
C GLY A 41 25.74 -12.34 9.30
N ARG A 42 24.84 -13.24 8.92
CA ARG A 42 24.18 -13.21 7.61
C ARG A 42 22.96 -12.30 7.66
N LEU A 43 22.95 -11.27 6.81
CA LEU A 43 21.79 -10.42 6.60
C LEU A 43 20.75 -11.10 5.70
N VAL A 44 19.48 -10.89 6.01
CA VAL A 44 18.33 -11.32 5.20
C VAL A 44 18.28 -10.44 3.95
N CYS A 45 18.38 -11.07 2.77
CA CYS A 45 18.45 -10.38 1.49
C CYS A 45 19.57 -9.30 1.42
N GLY A 46 20.65 -9.46 2.20
CA GLY A 46 21.81 -8.57 2.18
C GLY A 46 21.67 -7.28 3.00
N VAL A 47 20.48 -6.95 3.51
CA VAL A 47 20.25 -5.71 4.29
C VAL A 47 19.49 -5.92 5.59
N GLY A 48 18.61 -6.93 5.66
CA GLY A 48 17.71 -7.15 6.79
C GLY A 48 18.39 -7.85 7.96
N TYR A 49 18.05 -7.48 9.18
CA TYR A 49 18.51 -8.11 10.42
C TYR A 49 17.40 -8.11 11.46
N ASN A 50 17.63 -8.78 12.59
CA ASN A 50 16.65 -8.90 13.66
C ASN A 50 17.30 -8.54 15.00
N SER A 51 16.83 -7.48 15.64
CA SER A 51 17.35 -7.03 16.94
C SER A 51 16.71 -7.71 18.16
N ALA A 52 15.92 -8.78 18.00
CA ALA A 52 15.18 -9.44 19.09
C ALA A 52 16.03 -9.74 20.34
N GLU A 53 17.24 -10.28 20.18
CA GLU A 53 18.12 -10.59 21.31
C GLU A 53 18.57 -9.33 22.06
N ARG A 54 18.88 -8.25 21.34
CA ARG A 54 19.26 -6.97 21.94
C ARG A 54 18.09 -6.31 22.65
N ARG A 55 16.89 -6.36 22.06
CA ARG A 55 15.66 -5.90 22.72
C ARG A 55 15.38 -6.69 24.00
N ARG A 56 15.51 -8.02 23.95
CA ARG A 56 15.35 -8.89 25.12
C ARG A 56 16.34 -8.55 26.24
N ALA A 57 17.60 -8.27 25.90
CA ALA A 57 18.62 -7.87 26.87
C ALA A 57 18.29 -6.54 27.58
N LEU A 58 17.54 -5.64 26.92
CA LEU A 58 17.07 -4.38 27.49
C LEU A 58 15.67 -4.48 28.13
N GLY A 59 15.07 -5.67 28.21
CA GLY A 59 13.71 -5.85 28.73
C GLY A 59 12.61 -5.25 27.83
N MET A 60 12.91 -4.99 26.55
CA MET A 60 11.97 -4.42 25.61
C MET A 60 11.06 -5.51 24.98
N PRO A 61 9.83 -5.14 24.57
CA PRO A 61 8.99 -6.02 23.75
C PRO A 61 9.71 -6.47 22.48
N HIS A 62 9.51 -7.73 22.11
CA HIS A 62 10.10 -8.33 20.92
C HIS A 62 9.16 -9.36 20.29
N TYR A 63 9.38 -9.62 19.00
CA TYR A 63 8.58 -10.53 18.20
C TYR A 63 9.41 -11.71 17.70
N GLU A 64 8.79 -12.88 17.70
CA GLU A 64 9.37 -14.13 17.21
C GLU A 64 9.36 -14.22 15.68
N THR A 65 10.30 -14.96 15.11
CA THR A 65 10.41 -15.12 13.64
C THR A 65 9.36 -16.05 13.04
N THR A 66 8.57 -16.73 13.87
CA THR A 66 7.44 -17.57 13.43
C THR A 66 6.17 -16.76 13.15
N CYS A 67 6.14 -15.49 13.54
CA CYS A 67 4.94 -14.66 13.41
C CYS A 67 4.69 -14.21 11.95
N ARG A 68 3.48 -13.70 11.71
CA ARG A 68 3.05 -13.24 10.39
C ARG A 68 3.88 -12.04 9.89
N SER A 69 4.19 -11.08 10.77
CA SER A 69 4.96 -9.89 10.38
C SER A 69 6.34 -10.27 9.86
N TYR A 70 6.99 -11.30 10.41
CA TYR A 70 8.28 -11.79 9.90
C TYR A 70 8.20 -12.29 8.46
N GLN A 71 7.13 -13.01 8.13
CA GLN A 71 6.93 -13.49 6.75
C GLN A 71 6.70 -12.32 5.79
N ARG A 72 5.85 -11.35 6.16
CA ARG A 72 5.61 -10.15 5.34
C ARG A 72 6.87 -9.30 5.16
N TRP A 73 7.66 -9.14 6.23
CA TRP A 73 8.95 -8.46 6.20
C TRP A 73 9.95 -9.12 5.25
N LYS A 74 10.09 -10.46 5.32
CA LYS A 74 10.94 -11.19 4.38
C LYS A 74 10.47 -11.05 2.93
N ASP A 75 9.16 -11.11 2.69
CA ASP A 75 8.61 -10.99 1.34
C ASP A 75 8.85 -9.58 0.78
N MET A 76 8.67 -8.54 1.60
CA MET A 76 9.05 -7.16 1.27
C MET A 76 10.54 -7.07 0.90
N LEU A 77 11.44 -7.57 1.74
CA LEU A 77 12.89 -7.54 1.45
C LEU A 77 13.26 -8.32 0.18
N ARG A 78 12.60 -9.46 -0.07
CA ARG A 78 12.83 -10.23 -1.29
C ARG A 78 12.41 -9.46 -2.54
N ARG A 79 11.26 -8.79 -2.50
CA ARG A 79 10.81 -7.93 -3.61
C ARG A 79 11.85 -6.85 -3.91
N CYS A 80 12.36 -6.16 -2.90
CA CYS A 80 13.33 -5.07 -3.08
C CYS A 80 14.73 -5.52 -3.51
N TYR A 81 15.25 -6.63 -2.95
CA TYR A 81 16.69 -6.94 -3.02
C TYR A 81 17.03 -8.30 -3.64
N LYS A 82 16.03 -9.09 -4.03
CA LYS A 82 16.22 -10.43 -4.63
C LYS A 82 15.33 -10.71 -5.83
N SER A 83 14.38 -9.85 -6.16
CA SER A 83 13.49 -10.07 -7.28
C SER A 83 14.08 -9.48 -8.55
N GLU A 84 14.06 -10.26 -9.62
CA GLU A 84 14.42 -9.80 -10.98
C GLU A 84 13.20 -9.26 -11.75
N ALA A 85 12.03 -9.17 -11.10
CA ALA A 85 10.84 -8.68 -11.75
C ALA A 85 10.89 -7.15 -11.92
N ILE A 86 10.62 -6.67 -13.14
CA ILE A 86 10.65 -5.25 -13.50
C ILE A 86 9.77 -4.41 -12.56
N THR A 87 8.64 -4.97 -12.09
CA THR A 87 7.72 -4.27 -11.16
C THR A 87 8.34 -3.91 -9.81
N TYR A 88 9.46 -4.51 -9.43
CA TYR A 88 10.19 -4.21 -8.20
C TYR A 88 11.55 -3.55 -8.46
N ALA A 89 11.86 -3.21 -9.72
CA ALA A 89 13.08 -2.50 -10.07
C ALA A 89 13.14 -1.16 -9.34
N GLY A 90 14.28 -0.89 -8.69
CA GLY A 90 14.47 0.33 -7.89
C GLY A 90 13.71 0.37 -6.57
N CYS A 91 12.96 -0.68 -6.21
CA CYS A 91 12.25 -0.70 -4.94
C CYS A 91 13.22 -0.90 -3.76
N THR A 92 13.03 -0.12 -2.69
CA THR A 92 13.87 -0.20 -1.48
C THR A 92 13.01 -0.18 -0.22
N VAL A 93 13.65 -0.36 0.94
CA VAL A 93 13.01 -0.31 2.26
C VAL A 93 13.71 0.78 3.09
N CYS A 94 12.95 1.56 3.85
CA CYS A 94 13.48 2.57 4.75
C CYS A 94 14.49 1.97 5.75
N PRO A 95 15.50 2.72 6.22
CA PRO A 95 16.53 2.19 7.11
C PRO A 95 15.98 1.51 8.37
N LYS A 96 14.94 2.12 8.96
CA LYS A 96 14.23 1.60 10.14
C LYS A 96 13.70 0.17 9.93
N TRP A 97 13.03 -0.08 8.81
CA TRP A 97 12.44 -1.39 8.49
C TRP A 97 13.46 -2.43 8.01
N ARG A 98 14.76 -2.10 7.94
CA ARG A 98 15.81 -3.12 7.80
C ARG A 98 15.97 -3.94 9.08
N ASP A 99 15.58 -3.40 10.24
CA ASP A 99 15.39 -4.19 11.44
C ASP A 99 13.98 -4.78 11.46
N PHE A 100 13.88 -6.11 11.57
CA PHE A 100 12.61 -6.79 11.68
C PHE A 100 11.77 -6.29 12.87
N GLN A 101 12.39 -6.01 14.02
CA GLN A 101 11.63 -5.63 15.21
C GLN A 101 10.92 -4.29 15.05
N GLU A 102 11.57 -3.32 14.40
CA GLU A 102 10.99 -2.02 14.06
C GLU A 102 9.82 -2.16 13.07
N PHE A 103 10.01 -2.99 12.02
CA PHE A 103 8.91 -3.29 11.09
C PHE A 103 7.75 -3.98 11.82
N ALA A 104 8.05 -4.90 12.75
CA ALA A 104 7.03 -5.64 13.47
C ALA A 104 6.21 -4.72 14.39
N ASP A 105 6.83 -3.77 15.09
CA ASP A 105 6.13 -2.75 15.89
C ASP A 105 5.15 -1.94 15.03
N TRP A 106 5.60 -1.45 13.88
CA TRP A 106 4.71 -0.77 12.93
C TRP A 106 3.60 -1.70 12.46
N PHE A 107 3.93 -2.91 12.05
CA PHE A 107 2.99 -3.86 11.47
C PHE A 107 1.85 -4.21 12.43
N VAL A 108 2.14 -4.52 13.70
CA VAL A 108 1.12 -4.94 14.67
C VAL A 108 0.24 -3.79 15.16
N SER A 109 0.71 -2.55 15.02
CA SER A 109 -0.06 -1.35 15.32
C SER A 109 -0.97 -0.90 14.17
N GLN A 110 -0.78 -1.46 12.97
CA GLN A 110 -1.64 -1.12 11.83
C GLN A 110 -3.04 -1.72 12.00
N PRO A 111 -4.08 -0.98 11.55
CA PRO A 111 -5.40 -1.58 11.39
C PRO A 111 -5.29 -2.76 10.40
N TYR A 112 -6.18 -3.74 10.54
CA TYR A 112 -6.24 -4.92 9.65
C TYR A 112 -5.08 -5.93 9.73
N ALA A 113 -4.07 -5.74 10.60
CA ALA A 113 -2.87 -6.60 10.68
C ALA A 113 -3.16 -8.10 10.92
N TYR A 114 -4.22 -8.40 11.68
CA TYR A 114 -4.57 -9.74 12.13
C TYR A 114 -5.51 -10.48 11.17
N GLU A 115 -6.04 -9.80 10.17
CA GLU A 115 -7.02 -10.36 9.23
C GLU A 115 -6.36 -11.34 8.24
N LYS A 116 -7.06 -12.42 7.87
CA LYS A 116 -6.45 -13.53 7.12
C LYS A 116 -6.05 -13.14 5.69
N ASP A 117 -6.79 -12.23 5.08
CA ASP A 117 -6.59 -11.75 3.71
C ASP A 117 -5.79 -10.44 3.63
N MET A 118 -5.13 -10.06 4.72
CA MET A 118 -4.31 -8.85 4.79
C MET A 118 -3.08 -8.96 3.88
N GLU A 119 -2.81 -7.88 3.15
CA GLU A 119 -1.63 -7.67 2.34
C GLU A 119 -0.96 -6.34 2.70
N LEU A 120 0.38 -6.36 2.75
CA LEU A 120 1.19 -5.15 2.82
C LEU A 120 1.31 -4.57 1.41
N ASP A 121 0.95 -3.30 1.28
CA ASP A 121 1.02 -2.58 0.01
C ASP A 121 1.75 -1.23 0.15
N LYS A 122 2.47 -0.79 -0.90
CA LYS A 122 3.21 0.49 -0.95
C LYS A 122 2.74 1.45 -2.06
N ASP A 123 1.82 1.00 -2.91
CA ASP A 123 1.49 1.60 -4.20
C ASP A 123 0.12 2.30 -4.18
N ILE A 124 -0.76 1.91 -3.24
CA ILE A 124 -2.10 2.50 -3.11
C ILE A 124 -2.02 3.99 -2.80
N LEU A 125 -1.18 4.38 -1.83
CA LEU A 125 -1.07 5.76 -1.35
C LEU A 125 -0.33 6.66 -2.34
N ASP A 126 0.71 6.12 -2.96
CA ASP A 126 1.47 6.80 -4.02
C ASP A 126 1.88 5.78 -5.10
N PRO A 127 1.24 5.79 -6.29
CA PRO A 127 1.55 4.85 -7.36
C PRO A 127 2.96 4.97 -7.95
N LEU A 128 3.66 6.09 -7.70
CA LEU A 128 5.02 6.32 -8.18
C LEU A 128 6.08 5.97 -7.12
N ASN A 129 5.65 5.61 -5.91
CA ASN A 129 6.54 5.32 -4.81
C ASN A 129 7.31 4.01 -5.04
N THR A 130 8.60 4.03 -4.73
CA THR A 130 9.50 2.87 -4.79
C THR A 130 10.00 2.45 -3.41
N VAL A 131 9.63 3.15 -2.33
CA VAL A 131 10.14 2.90 -0.99
C VAL A 131 9.07 2.30 -0.09
N TYR A 132 9.36 1.15 0.52
CA TYR A 132 8.56 0.63 1.63
C TYR A 132 8.93 1.40 2.90
N ALA A 133 7.98 2.19 3.41
CA ALA A 133 8.09 2.96 4.64
C ALA A 133 6.70 3.20 5.26
N PRO A 134 6.57 3.48 6.57
CA PRO A 134 5.28 3.73 7.23
C PRO A 134 4.37 4.74 6.53
N GLU A 135 4.97 5.73 5.90
CA GLU A 135 4.30 6.85 5.26
C GLU A 135 3.67 6.46 3.92
N PHE A 136 4.24 5.47 3.23
CA PHE A 136 3.78 5.04 1.91
C PHE A 136 3.05 3.69 1.95
N CYS A 137 3.21 2.95 3.04
CA CYS A 137 2.64 1.62 3.19
C CYS A 137 1.37 1.60 4.02
N SER A 138 0.53 0.59 3.73
CA SER A 138 -0.63 0.25 4.54
C SER A 138 -0.89 -1.26 4.52
N LEU A 139 -1.63 -1.75 5.52
CA LEU A 139 -2.15 -3.12 5.53
C LEU A 139 -3.60 -3.11 5.07
N VAL A 140 -3.87 -3.81 3.98
CA VAL A 140 -5.16 -3.75 3.30
C VAL A 140 -5.71 -5.15 3.00
N PRO A 141 -7.03 -5.31 2.91
CA PRO A 141 -7.65 -6.48 2.33
C PRO A 141 -7.13 -6.74 0.92
N ARG A 142 -6.89 -8.01 0.59
CA ARG A 142 -6.48 -8.44 -0.75
C ARG A 142 -7.42 -7.93 -1.87
N VAL A 143 -8.71 -7.76 -1.58
CA VAL A 143 -9.67 -7.22 -2.56
C VAL A 143 -9.39 -5.74 -2.89
N ILE A 144 -8.95 -4.94 -1.92
CA ILE A 144 -8.58 -3.54 -2.14
C ILE A 144 -7.27 -3.46 -2.91
N ASN A 145 -6.27 -4.26 -2.51
CA ASN A 145 -4.99 -4.28 -3.22
C ASN A 145 -5.14 -4.61 -4.72
N GLN A 146 -6.04 -5.55 -5.05
CA GLN A 146 -6.31 -5.91 -6.44
C GLN A 146 -6.87 -4.78 -7.31
N ILE A 147 -7.55 -3.79 -6.72
CA ILE A 147 -8.12 -2.65 -7.45
C ILE A 147 -7.03 -1.73 -7.98
N PHE A 148 -6.01 -1.49 -7.17
CA PHE A 148 -4.91 -0.57 -7.48
C PHE A 148 -3.75 -1.24 -8.21
N ARG A 149 -3.83 -2.55 -8.43
CA ARG A 149 -2.78 -3.31 -9.11
C ARG A 149 -2.63 -2.85 -10.55
N ASP A 150 -1.39 -2.50 -10.93
CA ASP A 150 -1.06 -2.25 -12.32
C ASP A 150 -1.18 -3.55 -13.16
N THR A 151 -2.05 -3.50 -14.16
CA THR A 151 -2.30 -4.59 -15.10
C THR A 151 -1.99 -4.19 -16.54
N ARG A 152 -1.43 -3.00 -16.79
CA ARG A 152 -1.21 -2.42 -18.13
C ARG A 152 -0.46 -3.38 -19.06
N SER A 153 0.59 -4.02 -18.56
CA SER A 153 1.39 -5.01 -19.31
C SER A 153 0.57 -6.20 -19.83
N GLN A 154 -0.54 -6.56 -19.17
CA GLN A 154 -1.39 -7.70 -19.52
C GLN A 154 -2.50 -7.36 -20.54
N ARG A 155 -2.92 -6.09 -20.60
CA ARG A 155 -4.06 -5.65 -21.41
C ARG A 155 -3.67 -5.02 -22.75
N GLY A 156 -2.39 -4.70 -22.95
CA GLY A 156 -1.89 -4.11 -24.18
C GLY A 156 -2.40 -2.68 -24.40
N ARG A 157 -2.93 -2.37 -25.59
CA ARG A 157 -3.31 -1.00 -25.99
C ARG A 157 -4.74 -0.59 -25.57
N LEU A 158 -5.53 -1.50 -25.02
CA LEU A 158 -6.92 -1.22 -24.66
C LEU A 158 -7.01 -0.60 -23.25
N PRO A 159 -8.00 0.28 -23.00
CA PRO A 159 -8.30 0.81 -21.67
C PRO A 159 -8.61 -0.29 -20.66
N ILE A 160 -8.45 0.02 -19.38
CA ILE A 160 -8.76 -0.93 -18.30
C ILE A 160 -10.22 -1.37 -18.39
N GLY A 161 -10.46 -2.66 -18.15
CA GLY A 161 -11.80 -3.26 -18.19
C GLY A 161 -12.41 -3.42 -19.59
N VAL A 162 -11.70 -3.02 -20.65
CA VAL A 162 -12.18 -3.12 -22.03
C VAL A 162 -11.45 -4.23 -22.79
N THR A 163 -12.20 -5.08 -23.48
CA THR A 163 -11.68 -6.18 -24.30
C THR A 163 -12.36 -6.23 -25.67
N LEU A 164 -11.70 -6.77 -26.69
CA LEU A 164 -12.33 -6.98 -27.99
C LEU A 164 -13.38 -8.10 -27.93
N SER A 165 -14.44 -7.95 -28.71
CA SER A 165 -15.41 -9.02 -28.91
C SER A 165 -14.79 -10.18 -29.71
N THR A 166 -15.24 -11.41 -29.44
CA THR A 166 -14.74 -12.66 -30.04
C THR A 166 -14.92 -12.75 -31.56
N ARG A 167 -15.76 -11.89 -32.16
CA ARG A 167 -15.96 -11.79 -33.61
C ARG A 167 -15.45 -10.46 -34.21
N GLY A 168 -14.60 -9.72 -33.49
CA GLY A 168 -14.06 -8.43 -33.95
C GLY A 168 -15.05 -7.25 -33.95
N GLU A 169 -16.36 -7.52 -33.87
CA GLU A 169 -17.36 -6.47 -33.83
C GLU A 169 -17.54 -5.92 -32.40
N GLY A 170 -16.90 -4.79 -32.12
CA GLY A 170 -17.10 -3.98 -30.92
C GLY A 170 -16.29 -4.40 -29.69
N PHE A 171 -16.60 -3.73 -28.58
CA PHE A 171 -15.85 -3.75 -27.32
C PHE A 171 -16.72 -4.28 -26.18
N LYS A 172 -16.17 -5.14 -25.33
CA LYS A 172 -16.82 -5.65 -24.12
C LYS A 172 -16.24 -4.95 -22.91
N SER A 173 -17.12 -4.47 -22.04
CA SER A 173 -16.75 -3.88 -20.75
C SER A 173 -16.97 -4.90 -19.63
N ARG A 174 -15.97 -5.04 -18.75
CA ARG A 174 -15.96 -5.99 -17.63
C ARG A 174 -15.22 -5.39 -16.44
N LEU A 175 -15.70 -5.71 -15.24
CA LEU A 175 -15.07 -5.34 -13.98
C LEU A 175 -14.90 -6.58 -13.10
N SER A 176 -13.78 -6.69 -12.37
CA SER A 176 -13.63 -7.72 -11.35
C SER A 176 -14.18 -7.20 -10.02
N MET A 177 -15.25 -7.81 -9.51
CA MET A 177 -15.85 -7.48 -8.21
C MET A 177 -15.79 -8.71 -7.32
N HIS A 178 -15.24 -8.56 -6.11
CA HIS A 178 -15.03 -9.65 -5.15
C HIS A 178 -14.38 -10.92 -5.75
N GLY A 179 -13.42 -10.73 -6.67
CA GLY A 179 -12.72 -11.83 -7.35
C GLY A 179 -13.49 -12.51 -8.48
N LYS A 180 -14.66 -12.00 -8.86
CA LYS A 180 -15.46 -12.50 -9.99
C LYS A 180 -15.56 -11.47 -11.10
N GLN A 181 -15.50 -11.91 -12.35
CA GLN A 181 -15.74 -11.03 -13.49
C GLN A 181 -17.23 -10.74 -13.65
N VAL A 182 -17.57 -9.45 -13.63
CA VAL A 182 -18.90 -8.92 -13.91
C VAL A 182 -18.90 -8.35 -15.32
N TYR A 183 -19.84 -8.81 -16.15
CA TYR A 183 -20.05 -8.28 -17.49
C TYR A 183 -20.92 -7.03 -17.44
N LEU A 184 -20.38 -5.91 -17.94
CA LEU A 184 -21.06 -4.62 -17.90
C LEU A 184 -21.77 -4.27 -19.22
N GLY A 185 -21.42 -4.95 -20.31
CA GLY A 185 -22.07 -4.75 -21.61
C GLY A 185 -21.13 -4.88 -22.80
N LYS A 186 -21.71 -4.78 -24.00
CA LYS A 186 -21.01 -4.74 -25.28
C LYS A 186 -21.38 -3.45 -25.99
N PHE A 187 -20.38 -2.74 -26.49
CA PHE A 187 -20.50 -1.42 -27.08
C PHE A 187 -19.84 -1.42 -28.46
N ARG A 188 -20.22 -0.45 -29.31
CA ARG A 188 -19.59 -0.27 -30.61
C ARG A 188 -18.31 0.55 -30.50
N ASN A 189 -18.26 1.48 -29.56
CA ASN A 189 -17.15 2.39 -29.33
C ASN A 189 -16.35 1.98 -28.08
N ILE A 190 -15.02 2.12 -28.16
CA ILE A 190 -14.10 1.91 -27.04
C ILE A 190 -14.33 2.90 -25.90
N ILE A 191 -14.68 4.15 -26.23
CA ILE A 191 -14.95 5.22 -25.27
C ILE A 191 -16.20 4.88 -24.44
N GLU A 192 -17.29 4.47 -25.10
CA GLU A 192 -18.52 4.07 -24.41
C GLU A 192 -18.28 2.88 -23.47
N ALA A 193 -17.54 1.86 -23.93
CA ALA A 193 -17.20 0.70 -23.11
C ALA A 193 -16.38 1.10 -21.87
N PHE A 194 -15.47 2.06 -22.03
CA PHE A 194 -14.62 2.56 -20.96
C PHE A 194 -15.39 3.44 -19.96
N GLU A 195 -16.30 4.30 -20.41
CA GLU A 195 -17.12 5.13 -19.51
C GLU A 195 -18.04 4.27 -18.63
N VAL A 196 -18.62 3.20 -19.18
CA VAL A 196 -19.40 2.24 -18.39
C VAL A 196 -18.52 1.51 -17.36
N TYR A 197 -17.30 1.14 -17.74
CA TYR A 197 -16.33 0.58 -16.79
C TYR A 197 -16.03 1.57 -15.67
N LYS A 198 -15.71 2.82 -16.01
CA LYS A 198 -15.32 3.87 -15.07
C LYS A 198 -16.44 4.15 -14.06
N ALA A 199 -17.69 4.22 -14.52
CA ALA A 199 -18.85 4.39 -13.65
C ALA A 199 -18.99 3.20 -12.68
N ALA A 200 -18.96 1.96 -13.18
CA ALA A 200 -19.07 0.76 -12.35
C ALA A 200 -17.91 0.62 -11.35
N HIS A 201 -16.68 0.90 -11.79
CA HIS A 201 -15.50 0.88 -10.95
C HIS A 201 -15.59 1.90 -9.82
N ARG A 202 -16.05 3.13 -10.12
CA ARG A 202 -16.24 4.17 -9.09
C ARG A 202 -17.27 3.75 -8.05
N MET A 203 -18.38 3.15 -8.47
CA MET A 203 -19.39 2.63 -7.55
C MET A 203 -18.79 1.54 -6.64
N TYR A 204 -18.03 0.62 -7.22
CA TYR A 204 -17.39 -0.45 -6.46
C TYR A 204 -16.32 0.06 -5.48
N CYS A 205 -15.52 1.05 -5.87
CA CYS A 205 -14.56 1.67 -4.95
C CYS A 205 -15.27 2.33 -3.75
N ASN A 206 -16.38 3.03 -3.98
CA ASN A 206 -17.17 3.62 -2.90
C ASN A 206 -17.79 2.55 -1.99
N GLU A 207 -18.33 1.48 -2.56
CA GLU A 207 -18.86 0.35 -1.80
C GLU A 207 -17.78 -0.25 -0.87
N LEU A 208 -16.56 -0.46 -1.37
CA LEU A 208 -15.46 -0.94 -0.54
C LEU A 208 -15.01 0.09 0.49
N ALA A 209 -14.99 1.38 0.13
CA ALA A 209 -14.68 2.43 1.10
C ALA A 209 -15.65 2.39 2.27
N ASP A 210 -16.96 2.32 2.00
CA ASP A 210 -17.99 2.25 3.03
C ASP A 210 -17.91 0.94 3.83
N THR A 211 -17.57 -0.20 3.18
CA THR A 211 -17.43 -1.51 3.84
C THR A 211 -16.25 -1.59 4.80
N TYR A 212 -15.14 -0.93 4.47
CA TYR A 212 -13.89 -0.97 5.24
C TYR A 212 -13.60 0.30 6.04
N GLU A 213 -14.53 1.26 6.04
CA GLU A 213 -14.45 2.49 6.84
C GLU A 213 -14.16 2.15 8.31
N GLY A 214 -13.12 2.77 8.88
CA GLY A 214 -12.67 2.51 10.25
C GLY A 214 -12.00 1.15 10.50
N ARG A 215 -11.92 0.26 9.51
CA ARG A 215 -11.25 -1.06 9.63
C ARG A 215 -9.85 -1.09 9.05
N ILE A 216 -9.53 -0.14 8.17
CA ILE A 216 -8.23 0.02 7.52
C ILE A 216 -7.77 1.48 7.64
N ASP A 217 -6.56 1.78 7.16
CA ASP A 217 -6.00 3.12 7.14
C ASP A 217 -6.91 4.12 6.39
N ALA A 218 -7.24 5.24 7.03
CA ALA A 218 -8.08 6.29 6.47
C ALA A 218 -7.53 6.87 5.16
N ARG A 219 -6.21 6.84 4.95
CA ARG A 219 -5.57 7.28 3.70
C ARG A 219 -5.96 6.38 2.53
N VAL A 220 -6.10 5.07 2.77
CA VAL A 220 -6.56 4.11 1.76
C VAL A 220 -8.04 4.31 1.44
N ILE A 221 -8.86 4.57 2.46
CA ILE A 221 -10.28 4.91 2.28
C ILE A 221 -10.43 6.16 1.41
N GLN A 222 -9.66 7.21 1.70
CA GLN A 222 -9.67 8.43 0.90
C GLN A 222 -9.24 8.15 -0.55
N ARG A 223 -8.25 7.25 -0.73
CA ARG A 223 -7.81 6.83 -2.06
C ARG A 223 -8.91 6.11 -2.84
N LEU A 224 -9.67 5.23 -2.19
CA LEU A 224 -10.82 4.56 -2.80
C LEU A 224 -11.89 5.58 -3.24
N ARG A 225 -12.26 6.51 -2.36
CA ARG A 225 -13.29 7.54 -2.64
C ARG A 225 -12.90 8.49 -3.79
N THR A 226 -11.61 8.71 -3.98
CA THR A 226 -11.04 9.59 -5.03
C THR A 226 -10.51 8.83 -6.24
N CYS A 227 -10.65 7.50 -6.29
CA CYS A 227 -10.11 6.68 -7.36
C CYS A 227 -10.84 6.97 -8.69
N THR A 228 -10.08 7.39 -9.70
CA THR A 228 -10.57 7.64 -11.05
C THR A 228 -9.60 7.10 -12.08
N HIS A 229 -10.13 6.58 -13.18
CA HIS A 229 -9.34 6.13 -14.33
C HIS A 229 -9.48 7.10 -15.51
N HIS A 230 -8.37 7.31 -16.22
CA HIS A 230 -8.27 7.88 -17.55
C HIS A 230 -8.13 6.78 -18.60
N ILE A 231 -8.57 7.07 -19.82
CA ILE A 231 -8.60 6.08 -20.91
C ILE A 231 -7.19 5.57 -21.30
N HIS A 232 -6.14 6.31 -20.91
CA HIS A 232 -4.74 6.00 -21.20
C HIS A 232 -3.99 5.34 -20.03
N ASP A 233 -4.65 5.12 -18.89
CA ASP A 233 -4.10 4.41 -17.74
C ASP A 233 -3.93 2.92 -18.05
#